data_AF-A0A1I3JEA5-F1
#
_entry.id   AF-A0A1I3JEA5-F1
#
_cell.length_a   1.000
_cell.length_b   1.000
_cell.length_c   1.000
_cell.angle_alpha   90.00
_cell.angle_beta   90.00
_cell.angle_gamma   90.00
#
_symmetry.space_group_name_H-M   'P 1'
#
loop_
_entity.id
_entity.type
_entity.pdbx_description
1 polymer ?
#
loop_
_entity_poly.entity_id
_entity_poly.type
_entity_poly.pdbx_seq_one_letter_code
_entity_poly.pdbx_strand_id
1 'polypeptide(L)'
;MTDLSLEDVTRRLETATELETEPAVSVLRTANEDLDALGNDPDVDESRRRELEDRVSQRLREVENRDDYGGELGASMNPDEEDAP
;
A
#
# COMPACT_ATOMS: atom_id res chain seq x y z
N MET A 1 26.19 5.80 -1.21
CA MET A 1 25.38 4.60 -1.00
C MET A 1 24.15 5.08 -0.27
N THR A 2 23.01 5.10 -0.93
CA THR A 2 21.73 5.19 -0.24
C THR A 2 21.66 3.98 0.69
N ASP A 3 21.49 4.19 2.00
CA ASP A 3 21.15 3.15 2.98
C ASP A 3 19.75 2.57 2.72
N LEU A 4 19.44 2.31 1.46
CA LEU A 4 18.16 1.78 1.02
C LEU A 4 18.34 0.28 0.85
N SER A 5 17.56 -0.49 1.59
CA SER A 5 17.55 -1.96 1.51
C SER A 5 16.15 -2.50 1.27
N LEU A 6 16.06 -3.78 0.90
CA LEU A 6 14.76 -4.48 0.83
C LEU A 6 14.04 -4.51 2.20
N GLU A 7 14.78 -4.41 3.32
CA GLU A 7 14.19 -4.31 4.65
C GLU A 7 13.49 -2.96 4.87
N ASP A 8 14.05 -1.87 4.35
CA ASP A 8 13.40 -0.55 4.41
C ASP A 8 12.09 -0.53 3.63
N VAL A 9 12.10 -1.12 2.42
CA VAL A 9 10.89 -1.29 1.61
C VAL A 9 9.85 -2.14 2.34
N THR A 10 10.29 -3.24 2.97
CA THR A 10 9.40 -4.11 3.75
C THR A 10 8.75 -3.33 4.90
N ARG A 11 9.54 -2.56 5.66
CA ARG A 11 9.02 -1.73 6.75
C ARG A 11 8.02 -0.69 6.24
N ARG A 12 8.28 -0.05 5.11
CA ARG A 12 7.34 0.90 4.47
C ARG A 12 6.03 0.22 4.07
N LEU A 13 6.10 -0.99 3.51
CA LEU A 13 4.92 -1.79 3.17
C LEU A 13 4.08 -2.08 4.42
N GLU A 14 4.72 -2.48 5.53
CA GLU A 14 4.03 -2.70 6.80
C GLU A 14 3.39 -1.40 7.33
N THR A 15 4.12 -0.29 7.34
CA THR A 15 3.58 1.02 7.76
C THR A 15 2.40 1.46 6.90
N ALA A 16 2.44 1.21 5.58
CA ALA A 16 1.31 1.53 4.70
C ALA A 16 0.02 0.76 5.04
N THR A 17 0.10 -0.37 5.75
CA THR A 17 -1.10 -1.07 6.23
C THR A 17 -1.80 -0.36 7.39
N GLU A 18 -1.08 0.47 8.13
CA GLU A 18 -1.56 1.20 9.29
C GLU A 18 -2.03 2.64 8.95
N LEU A 19 -1.77 3.09 7.72
CA LEU A 19 -2.07 4.43 7.25
C LEU A 19 -3.45 4.53 6.56
N GLU A 20 -4.01 5.74 6.58
CA GLU A 20 -5.18 6.10 5.78
C GLU A 20 -4.87 6.07 4.27
N THR A 21 -5.89 6.16 3.40
CA THR A 21 -5.74 5.88 1.96
C THR A 21 -4.65 6.74 1.31
N GLU A 22 -4.77 8.06 1.39
CA GLU A 22 -3.82 9.00 0.78
C GLU A 22 -2.36 8.80 1.28
N PRO A 23 -2.09 8.78 2.60
CA PRO A 23 -0.73 8.56 3.07
C PRO A 23 -0.21 7.14 2.75
N ALA A 24 -1.06 6.12 2.74
CA ALA A 24 -0.67 4.77 2.34
C ALA A 24 -0.27 4.72 0.86
N VAL A 25 -1.03 5.34 -0.05
CA VAL A 25 -0.67 5.41 -1.49
C VAL A 25 0.67 6.10 -1.68
N SER A 26 0.91 7.22 -0.98
CA SER A 26 2.17 7.94 -1.05
C SER A 26 3.36 7.05 -0.65
N VAL A 27 3.26 6.38 0.50
CA VAL A 27 4.31 5.47 0.99
C VAL A 27 4.54 4.29 0.05
N LEU A 28 3.48 3.70 -0.50
CA LEU A 28 3.58 2.58 -1.44
C LEU A 28 4.20 2.98 -2.78
N ARG A 29 3.93 4.19 -3.27
CA ARG A 29 4.59 4.71 -4.48
C ARG A 29 6.08 4.90 -4.26
N THR A 30 6.48 5.52 -3.16
CA THR A 30 7.89 5.64 -2.80
C THR A 30 8.57 4.27 -2.64
N ALA A 31 7.90 3.31 -2.02
CA ALA A 31 8.41 1.94 -1.92
C ALA A 31 8.62 1.27 -3.28
N ASN A 32 7.81 1.61 -4.29
CA ASN A 32 7.96 1.11 -5.65
C ASN A 32 9.17 1.77 -6.36
N GLU A 33 9.33 3.09 -6.24
CA GLU A 33 10.50 3.82 -6.76
C GLU A 33 11.80 3.31 -6.12
N ASP A 34 11.77 3.02 -4.82
CA ASP A 34 12.88 2.41 -4.10
C ASP A 34 13.24 1.03 -4.66
N LEU A 35 12.25 0.19 -4.98
CA LEU A 35 12.47 -1.13 -5.58
C LEU A 35 13.03 -1.05 -7.00
N ASP A 36 12.66 -0.02 -7.78
CA ASP A 36 13.24 0.22 -9.11
C ASP A 36 14.72 0.64 -8.99
N ALA A 37 15.03 1.53 -8.04
CA ALA A 37 16.40 1.93 -7.74
C ALA A 37 17.27 0.73 -7.33
N LEU A 38 16.74 -0.15 -6.48
CA LEU A 38 17.40 -1.39 -6.05
C LEU A 38 17.54 -2.43 -7.17
N GLY A 39 16.79 -2.31 -8.27
CA GLY A 39 16.90 -3.22 -9.42
C GLY A 39 18.22 -3.11 -10.18
N ASN A 40 18.95 -2.00 -10.02
CA ASN A 40 20.27 -1.80 -10.63
C ASN A 40 21.43 -2.26 -9.71
N ASP A 41 21.12 -2.70 -8.49
CA ASP A 41 22.11 -3.08 -7.49
C ASP A 41 22.41 -4.60 -7.59
N PRO A 42 23.67 -5.00 -7.88
CA PRO A 42 24.03 -6.41 -8.03
C PRO A 42 24.05 -7.18 -6.70
N ASP A 43 24.07 -6.50 -5.55
CA ASP A 43 24.03 -7.10 -4.22
C ASP A 43 22.59 -7.36 -3.74
N VAL A 44 21.58 -6.89 -4.48
CA VAL A 44 20.16 -7.10 -4.18
C VAL A 44 19.66 -8.42 -4.77
N ASP A 45 18.99 -9.21 -3.93
CA ASP A 45 18.31 -10.43 -4.37
C ASP A 45 17.12 -10.06 -5.26
N GLU A 46 17.29 -10.29 -6.57
CA GLU A 46 16.28 -9.95 -7.58
C GLU A 46 14.96 -10.71 -7.36
N SER A 47 15.01 -11.94 -6.85
CA SER A 47 13.80 -12.72 -6.58
C SER A 47 13.00 -12.08 -5.45
N ARG A 48 13.69 -11.68 -4.38
CA ARG A 48 13.07 -11.01 -3.24
C ARG A 48 12.56 -9.61 -3.60
N ARG A 49 13.29 -8.88 -4.45
CA ARG A 49 12.88 -7.57 -4.98
C ARG A 49 11.57 -7.68 -5.77
N ARG A 50 11.47 -8.64 -6.69
CA ARG A 50 10.25 -8.88 -7.49
C ARG A 50 9.06 -9.29 -6.63
N GLU A 51 9.28 -10.14 -5.61
CA GLU A 51 8.21 -10.51 -4.66
C GLU A 51 7.67 -9.27 -3.91
N LEU A 52 8.56 -8.38 -3.48
CA LEU A 52 8.15 -7.12 -2.84
C LEU A 52 7.44 -6.17 -3.82
N GLU A 53 7.89 -6.10 -5.07
CA GLU A 53 7.28 -5.29 -6.13
C GLU A 53 5.84 -5.74 -6.41
N ASP A 54 5.60 -7.05 -6.49
CA ASP A 54 4.27 -7.63 -6.65
C ASP A 54 3.38 -7.30 -5.44
N ARG A 55 3.90 -7.43 -4.21
CA ARG A 55 3.14 -7.09 -2.99
C ARG A 55 2.79 -5.61 -2.90
N VAL A 56 3.73 -4.72 -3.18
CA VAL A 56 3.49 -3.26 -3.21
C VAL A 56 2.42 -2.94 -4.25
N SER A 57 2.51 -3.51 -5.44
CA SER A 57 1.55 -3.29 -6.53
C SER A 57 0.16 -3.82 -6.19
N GLN A 58 0.07 -5.00 -5.58
CA GLN A 58 -1.19 -5.54 -5.08
C GLN A 58 -1.80 -4.60 -4.03
N ARG A 59 -0.99 -4.16 -3.05
CA ARG A 59 -1.45 -3.30 -1.98
C ARG A 59 -1.91 -1.92 -2.48
N LEU A 60 -1.20 -1.35 -3.45
CA LEU A 60 -1.59 -0.09 -4.08
C LEU A 60 -3.00 -0.21 -4.69
N ARG A 61 -3.27 -1.30 -5.43
CA ARG A 61 -4.61 -1.56 -5.98
C ARG A 61 -5.65 -1.73 -4.89
N GLU A 62 -5.36 -2.46 -3.81
CA GLU A 62 -6.31 -2.62 -2.70
C GLU A 62 -6.67 -1.28 -2.05
N VAL A 63 -5.67 -0.43 -1.82
CA VAL A 63 -5.86 0.89 -1.21
C VAL A 63 -6.62 1.83 -2.15
N GLU A 64 -6.26 1.87 -3.43
CA GLU A 64 -6.96 2.68 -4.45
C GLU A 64 -8.42 2.22 -4.62
N ASN A 65 -8.68 0.91 -4.68
CA ASN A 65 -10.06 0.40 -4.74
C ASN A 65 -10.86 0.70 -3.47
N ARG A 66 -10.23 0.70 -2.29
CA ARG A 66 -10.91 1.09 -1.03
C ARG A 66 -11.39 2.54 -1.09
N ASP A 67 -10.65 3.42 -1.73
CA ASP A 67 -11.05 4.81 -1.94
C ASP A 67 -12.19 4.92 -2.96
N ASP A 68 -12.04 4.23 -4.09
CA ASP A 68 -13.01 4.27 -5.20
C ASP A 68 -14.39 3.72 -4.79
N TYR A 69 -14.41 2.65 -3.98
CA TYR A 69 -15.65 2.05 -3.46
C TYR A 69 -16.08 2.57 -2.07
N GLY A 70 -15.17 3.22 -1.32
CA GLY A 70 -15.43 3.78 0.00
C GLY A 70 -15.75 5.28 0.00
N GLY A 71 -15.52 5.98 -1.13
CA GLY A 71 -15.61 7.43 -1.24
C GLY A 71 -16.98 8.01 -1.62
N GLU A 72 -17.95 7.22 -2.10
CA GLU A 72 -19.27 7.76 -2.46
C GLU A 72 -20.48 6.83 -2.19
N LEU A 73 -20.43 5.93 -1.20
CA LEU A 73 -21.64 5.22 -0.73
C LEU A 73 -21.62 4.93 0.78
N GLY A 74 -21.28 5.93 1.60
CA GLY A 74 -21.30 5.77 3.07
C GLY A 74 -21.75 6.98 3.90
N ALA A 75 -21.99 8.15 3.29
CA ALA A 75 -22.30 9.38 4.02
C ALA A 75 -23.80 9.66 4.22
N SER A 76 -24.72 8.82 3.76
CA SER A 76 -26.17 9.08 3.95
C SER A 76 -27.00 7.80 3.85
N MET A 77 -27.17 7.11 4.97
CA MET A 77 -28.42 6.45 5.41
C MET A 77 -28.12 5.71 6.71
N ASN A 78 -28.22 6.44 7.82
CA ASN A 78 -28.64 5.87 9.10
C ASN A 78 -30.12 5.46 8.94
N PRO A 79 -30.63 4.40 9.59
CA PRO A 79 -31.05 4.64 10.98
C PRO A 79 -30.88 3.42 11.92
N ASP A 80 -30.31 3.67 13.10
CA ASP A 80 -30.97 3.22 14.33
C ASP A 80 -32.43 3.72 14.29
N GLU A 81 -33.42 2.82 14.22
CA GLU A 81 -34.68 2.84 14.98
C GLU A 81 -35.74 1.89 14.39
N GLU A 82 -36.23 1.02 15.29
CA GLU A 82 -37.60 0.49 15.40
C GLU A 82 -38.14 -0.59 14.42
N ASP A 83 -38.29 -1.78 15.03
CA ASP A 83 -39.51 -2.60 15.07
C ASP A 83 -40.00 -3.37 13.83
N ALA A 84 -40.04 -4.70 13.96
CA ALA A 84 -41.24 -5.56 13.78
C ALA A 84 -40.87 -7.02 13.39
N PRO A 85 -41.70 -8.04 13.71
CA PRO A 85 -42.77 -8.17 14.70
C PRO A 85 -42.45 -9.16 15.85
#